data_AF-A0A443QWF8-F1
#
_entry.id   AF-A0A443QWF8-F1
#
_cell.length_a   1.000
_cell.length_b   1.000
_cell.length_c   1.000
_cell.angle_alpha   90.00
_cell.angle_beta   90.00
_cell.angle_gamma   90.00
#
_symmetry.space_group_name_H-M   'P 1'
#
loop_
_entity.id
_entity.type
_entity.pdbx_description
1 polymer ?
#
loop_
_entity_poly.entity_id
_entity_poly.type
_entity_poly.pdbx_seq_one_letter_code
_entity_poly.pdbx_strand_id
1 'polypeptide(L)'
;SVSAPHSNSIHYSLLNQFTAAGLYYLAELVEEYTVIAAKVIRITIICSLIIYLLLFIFEEFPTLLILMGAIAHFVHLLVLRTFPYFNLSSIPFLSAIALLVFNHYLAFSYFSTVYYPFTQVLGYFTTCLWLVPFAFFVSLSANDNVLPTVAETRPLLSGQYQSIQHQNYDKWLRESGFKRIHLAEEDVSFGSVNVTLEYLLLREKVNVLCVVFTKNKLRAKAVKHTWGAHCNDIVFYGPYSDRNIPVIKRIPSITQSSFCRQLLELWQKYSKTFDWMFITYETTYAIIENLRFFVSTLNHSQYHFLGRCVKTFAKPALNAPESGIVLSKAVVNYLVNKFNSTQACEKSHLKTGGVSRKFDEFLAYVLAENGILPKDTIDSKGKARFLAFSLERHIHPGLISIFNSYWRNNVFKIREGINCCSDYAITLPSVTVAQMYLYEYLLYHLSVFSNSDKGLGNQKPKYLFKKAIDMSFDNLIETGTSIVKLY
;
A
#
# COMPACT_ATOMS: atom_id res chain seq x y z
N SER A 1 32.53 -55.57 8.18
CA SER A 1 32.17 -54.28 8.79
C SER A 1 32.25 -53.19 7.73
N VAL A 2 31.18 -52.99 6.96
CA VAL A 2 31.11 -51.90 5.97
C VAL A 2 30.02 -50.95 6.44
N SER A 3 30.42 -49.92 7.18
CA SER A 3 29.54 -48.88 7.70
C SER A 3 29.62 -47.62 6.83
N ALA A 4 28.58 -47.42 6.03
CA ALA A 4 27.96 -46.16 5.60
C ALA A 4 28.86 -44.93 5.32
N PRO A 5 29.29 -44.71 4.06
CA PRO A 5 29.74 -43.40 3.58
C PRO A 5 28.59 -42.49 3.09
N HIS A 6 27.37 -43.01 2.90
CA HIS A 6 26.24 -42.24 2.33
C HIS A 6 25.48 -41.34 3.32
N SER A 7 25.48 -41.67 4.62
CA SER A 7 24.75 -40.88 5.64
C SER A 7 25.34 -39.48 5.81
N ASN A 8 26.67 -39.39 5.87
CA ASN A 8 27.37 -38.12 6.10
C ASN A 8 27.14 -37.13 4.95
N SER A 9 27.14 -37.59 3.70
CA SER A 9 26.91 -36.75 2.52
C SER A 9 25.53 -36.08 2.51
N ILE A 10 24.50 -36.80 2.95
CA ILE A 10 23.13 -36.28 3.07
C ILE A 10 23.05 -35.22 4.18
N HIS A 11 23.70 -35.44 5.32
CA HIS A 11 23.76 -34.46 6.40
C HIS A 11 24.46 -33.16 5.99
N TYR A 12 25.57 -33.24 5.24
CA TYR A 12 26.26 -32.06 4.71
C TYR A 12 25.42 -31.32 3.65
N SER A 13 24.72 -32.05 2.79
CA SER A 13 23.82 -31.47 1.77
C SER A 13 22.64 -30.73 2.40
N LEU A 14 22.00 -31.33 3.42
CA LEU A 14 20.91 -30.70 4.16
C LEU A 14 21.38 -29.46 4.93
N LEU A 15 22.54 -29.52 5.57
CA LEU A 15 23.11 -28.37 6.28
C LEU A 15 23.37 -27.19 5.34
N ASN A 16 23.90 -27.45 4.14
CA ASN A 16 24.10 -26.42 3.11
C ASN A 16 22.78 -25.83 2.60
N GLN A 17 21.71 -26.61 2.49
CA GLN A 17 20.40 -26.10 2.11
C GLN A 17 19.78 -25.22 3.21
N PHE A 18 19.93 -25.58 4.48
CA PHE A 18 19.45 -24.77 5.59
C PHE A 18 20.22 -23.45 5.73
N THR A 19 21.55 -23.45 5.55
CA THR A 19 22.35 -22.22 5.57
C THR A 19 22.03 -21.31 4.39
N ALA A 20 21.83 -21.88 3.19
CA ALA A 20 21.40 -21.12 2.02
C ALA A 20 20.01 -20.50 2.21
N ALA A 21 19.05 -21.26 2.75
CA ALA A 21 17.72 -20.74 3.07
C ALA A 21 17.76 -19.64 4.16
N GLY A 22 18.61 -19.82 5.17
CA GLY A 22 18.85 -18.82 6.22
C GLY A 22 19.46 -17.53 5.69
N LEU A 23 20.47 -17.61 4.81
CA LEU A 23 21.07 -16.45 4.16
C LEU A 23 20.06 -15.72 3.27
N TYR A 24 19.26 -16.46 2.50
CA TYR A 24 18.22 -15.89 1.64
C TYR A 24 17.19 -15.12 2.47
N TYR A 25 16.72 -15.71 3.58
CA TYR A 25 15.80 -15.05 4.49
C TYR A 25 16.41 -13.80 5.14
N LEU A 26 17.69 -13.85 5.51
CA LEU A 26 18.41 -12.69 6.05
C LEU A 26 18.57 -11.58 5.00
N ALA A 27 18.85 -11.92 3.74
CA ALA A 27 18.93 -10.96 2.65
C ALA A 27 17.56 -10.29 2.39
N GLU A 28 16.47 -11.06 2.40
CA GLU A 28 15.10 -10.55 2.28
C GLU A 28 14.74 -9.63 3.46
N LEU A 29 15.17 -9.97 4.68
CA LEU A 29 14.95 -9.14 5.88
C LEU A 29 15.79 -7.85 5.84
N VAL A 30 17.02 -7.91 5.33
CA VAL A 30 17.86 -6.72 5.12
C VAL A 30 17.27 -5.83 4.01
N GLU A 31 16.67 -6.42 2.96
CA GLU A 31 15.95 -5.69 1.91
C GLU A 31 14.67 -5.02 2.44
N GLU A 32 13.89 -5.71 3.27
CA GLU A 32 12.64 -5.22 3.85
C GLU A 32 12.87 -4.13 4.91
N TYR A 33 13.96 -4.24 5.69
CA TYR A 33 14.26 -3.39 6.84
C TYR A 33 15.60 -2.64 6.72
N THR A 34 15.94 -2.10 5.55
CA THR A 34 17.24 -1.42 5.28
C THR A 34 17.66 -0.37 6.34
N VAL A 35 16.75 0.43 6.89
CA VAL A 35 17.08 1.42 7.94
C VAL A 35 17.46 0.75 9.26
N ILE A 36 16.78 -0.34 9.62
CA ILE A 36 17.12 -1.14 10.79
C ILE A 36 18.44 -1.86 10.52
N ALA A 37 18.63 -2.44 9.34
CA ALA A 37 19.88 -3.06 8.93
C ALA A 37 21.06 -2.08 9.01
N ALA A 38 20.91 -0.85 8.50
CA ALA A 38 21.92 0.20 8.60
C ALA A 38 22.22 0.57 10.06
N LYS A 39 21.20 0.64 10.92
CA LYS A 39 21.35 0.90 12.36
C LYS A 39 22.04 -0.26 13.07
N VAL A 40 21.70 -1.50 12.75
CA VAL A 40 22.33 -2.71 13.27
C VAL A 40 23.78 -2.76 12.83
N ILE A 41 24.09 -2.60 11.54
CA ILE A 41 25.46 -2.55 11.01
C ILE A 41 26.26 -1.43 11.69
N ARG A 42 25.67 -0.23 11.89
CA ARG A 42 26.33 0.87 12.61
C ARG A 42 26.67 0.48 14.05
N ILE A 43 25.72 -0.11 14.77
CA ILE A 43 25.92 -0.57 16.15
C ILE A 43 27.01 -1.64 16.19
N THR A 44 26.95 -2.63 15.29
CA THR A 44 27.96 -3.69 15.16
C THR A 44 29.35 -3.11 14.92
N ILE A 45 29.51 -2.14 14.02
CA ILE A 45 30.80 -1.49 13.77
C ILE A 45 31.31 -0.75 15.03
N ILE A 46 30.44 -0.02 15.73
CA ILE A 46 30.81 0.68 16.97
C ILE A 46 31.23 -0.32 18.05
N CYS A 47 30.49 -1.41 18.22
CA CYS A 47 30.83 -2.49 19.15
C CYS A 47 32.20 -3.12 18.80
N SER A 48 32.46 -3.42 17.52
CA SER A 48 33.76 -3.96 17.09
C SER A 48 34.91 -2.97 17.33
N LEU A 49 34.70 -1.66 17.14
CA LEU A 49 35.70 -0.63 17.47
C LEU A 49 35.99 -0.57 18.97
N ILE A 50 34.97 -0.70 19.82
CA ILE A 50 35.15 -0.80 21.28
C ILE A 50 35.95 -2.06 21.62
N ILE A 51 35.65 -3.20 20.98
CA ILE A 51 36.40 -4.44 21.18
C ILE A 51 37.88 -4.24 20.81
N TYR A 52 38.18 -3.62 19.67
CA TYR A 52 39.58 -3.31 19.30
C TYR A 52 40.28 -2.40 20.32
N LEU A 53 39.57 -1.42 20.90
CA LEU A 53 40.10 -0.58 21.97
C LEU A 53 40.39 -1.42 23.23
N LEU A 54 39.49 -2.33 23.62
CA LEU A 54 39.70 -3.22 24.76
C LEU A 54 40.88 -4.18 24.51
N LEU A 55 40.97 -4.77 23.32
CA LEU A 55 42.10 -5.62 22.93
C LEU A 55 43.42 -4.85 22.94
N PHE A 56 43.42 -3.56 22.62
CA PHE A 56 44.63 -2.73 22.71
C PHE A 56 45.06 -2.44 24.15
N ILE A 57 44.11 -2.33 25.09
CA ILE A 57 44.38 -1.99 26.49
C ILE A 57 44.75 -3.23 27.30
N PHE A 58 44.05 -4.35 27.07
CA PHE A 58 44.12 -5.53 27.92
C PHE A 58 44.94 -6.68 27.35
N GLU A 59 45.21 -6.70 26.04
CA GLU A 59 45.89 -7.81 25.36
C GLU A 59 47.14 -7.33 24.62
N GLU A 60 48.17 -8.17 24.58
CA GLU A 60 49.45 -7.86 23.93
C GLU A 60 49.47 -8.23 22.43
N PHE A 61 48.43 -7.85 21.70
CA PHE A 61 48.42 -8.05 20.24
C PHE A 61 49.36 -7.07 19.53
N PRO A 62 49.93 -7.45 18.36
CA PRO A 62 50.73 -6.54 17.55
C PRO A 62 49.95 -5.27 17.22
N THR A 63 50.55 -4.11 17.49
CA THR A 63 49.90 -2.80 17.27
C THR A 63 49.45 -2.61 15.83
N LEU A 64 50.23 -3.13 14.87
CA LEU A 64 49.87 -3.11 13.45
C LEU A 64 48.58 -3.90 13.15
N LEU A 65 48.37 -5.05 13.80
CA LEU A 65 47.17 -5.88 13.62
C LEU A 65 45.93 -5.14 14.12
N ILE A 66 45.99 -4.58 15.34
CA ILE A 66 44.87 -3.83 15.91
C ILE A 66 44.58 -2.56 15.12
N LEU A 67 45.62 -1.79 14.78
CA LEU A 67 45.49 -0.52 14.06
C LEU A 67 44.85 -0.72 12.68
N MET A 68 45.31 -1.72 11.91
CA MET A 68 44.74 -2.02 10.60
C MET A 68 43.30 -2.53 10.70
N GLY A 69 42.99 -3.32 11.73
CA GLY A 69 41.62 -3.73 12.05
C GLY A 69 40.69 -2.56 12.38
N ALA A 70 41.15 -1.60 13.20
CA ALA A 70 40.39 -0.40 13.53
C ALA A 70 40.17 0.52 12.31
N ILE A 71 41.20 0.70 11.47
CA ILE A 71 41.10 1.45 10.22
C ILE A 71 40.08 0.81 9.28
N ALA A 72 40.07 -0.52 9.16
CA ALA A 72 39.06 -1.24 8.37
C ALA A 72 37.63 -0.93 8.84
N HIS A 73 37.39 -0.87 10.15
CA HIS A 73 36.08 -0.52 10.72
C HIS A 73 35.70 0.94 10.52
N PHE A 74 36.68 1.85 10.50
CA PHE A 74 36.44 3.25 10.13
C PHE A 74 36.04 3.37 8.66
N VAL A 75 36.71 2.64 7.76
CA VAL A 75 36.36 2.56 6.34
C VAL A 75 34.96 1.96 6.16
N HIS A 76 34.59 0.95 6.94
CA HIS A 76 33.23 0.41 6.96
C HIS A 76 32.17 1.47 7.33
N LEU A 77 32.45 2.42 8.23
CA LEU A 77 31.56 3.56 8.49
C LEU A 77 31.42 4.50 7.29
N LEU A 78 32.48 4.65 6.48
CA LEU A 78 32.44 5.44 5.24
C LEU A 78 31.60 4.73 4.18
N VAL A 79 31.74 3.41 4.03
CA VAL A 79 30.91 2.59 3.15
C VAL A 79 29.43 2.64 3.58
N LEU A 80 29.15 2.66 4.89
CA LEU A 80 27.79 2.77 5.44
C LEU A 80 27.10 4.11 5.08
N ARG A 81 27.84 5.16 4.68
CA ARG A 81 27.23 6.45 4.30
C ARG A 81 26.38 6.37 3.04
N THR A 82 26.76 5.50 2.11
CA THR A 82 26.02 5.32 0.84
C THR A 82 25.03 4.17 0.91
N PHE A 83 24.95 3.45 2.04
CA PHE A 83 23.99 2.37 2.27
C PHE A 83 22.54 2.84 2.02
N PRO A 84 21.68 2.06 1.33
CA PRO A 84 21.89 0.69 0.84
C PRO A 84 22.56 0.61 -0.55
N TYR A 85 22.86 1.75 -1.17
CA TYR A 85 23.42 1.82 -2.52
C TYR A 85 24.96 1.76 -2.49
N PHE A 86 25.50 0.58 -2.79
CA PHE A 86 26.95 0.40 -2.89
C PHE A 86 27.42 0.72 -4.31
N ASN A 87 28.32 1.69 -4.44
CA ASN A 87 29.09 1.84 -5.67
C ASN A 87 30.33 0.94 -5.57
N LEU A 88 30.32 -0.16 -6.32
CA LEU A 88 31.40 -1.16 -6.32
C LEU A 88 32.76 -0.58 -6.76
N SER A 89 32.76 0.55 -7.47
CA SER A 89 33.97 1.26 -7.91
C SER A 89 34.39 2.39 -6.97
N SER A 90 33.68 2.62 -5.87
CA SER A 90 34.01 3.69 -4.94
C SER A 90 35.27 3.37 -4.13
N ILE A 91 36.07 4.41 -3.85
CA ILE A 91 37.31 4.29 -3.07
C ILE A 91 37.05 3.64 -1.69
N PRO A 92 36.01 4.01 -0.92
CA PRO A 92 35.73 3.36 0.37
C PRO A 92 35.45 1.86 0.22
N PHE A 93 34.70 1.45 -0.80
CA PHE A 93 34.34 0.05 -1.02
C PHE A 93 35.56 -0.81 -1.40
N LEU A 94 36.37 -0.35 -2.36
CA LEU A 94 37.60 -1.03 -2.75
C LEU A 94 38.61 -1.09 -1.59
N SER A 95 38.73 0.00 -0.82
CA SER A 95 39.59 0.03 0.36
C SER A 95 39.14 -0.93 1.46
N ALA A 96 37.83 -1.13 1.64
CA ALA A 96 37.30 -2.10 2.60
C ALA A 96 37.69 -3.55 2.22
N ILE A 97 37.62 -3.89 0.92
CA ILE A 97 38.03 -5.21 0.42
C ILE A 97 39.53 -5.41 0.59
N ALA A 98 40.35 -4.43 0.23
CA ALA A 98 41.81 -4.51 0.39
C ALA A 98 42.21 -4.68 1.86
N LEU A 99 41.60 -3.90 2.76
CA LEU A 99 41.84 -3.98 4.21
C LEU A 99 41.33 -5.30 4.80
N LEU A 100 40.23 -5.86 4.29
CA LEU A 100 39.76 -7.18 4.70
C LEU A 100 40.83 -8.25 4.42
N VAL A 101 41.35 -8.30 3.19
CA VAL A 101 42.39 -9.27 2.80
C VAL A 101 43.67 -9.07 3.61
N PHE A 102 44.12 -7.81 3.75
CA PHE A 102 45.34 -7.49 4.48
C PHE A 102 45.24 -7.83 5.97
N ASN A 103 44.14 -7.46 6.63
CA ASN A 103 43.91 -7.77 8.04
C ASN A 103 43.78 -9.29 8.27
N HIS A 104 43.20 -10.01 7.31
CA HIS A 104 43.13 -11.47 7.34
C HIS A 104 44.52 -12.12 7.29
N TYR A 105 45.41 -11.62 6.42
CA TYR A 105 46.79 -12.07 6.34
C TYR A 105 47.56 -11.81 7.64
N LEU A 106 47.45 -10.60 8.21
CA LEU A 106 48.10 -10.26 9.48
C LEU A 106 47.61 -11.16 10.63
N ALA A 107 46.29 -11.39 10.70
CA ALA A 107 45.70 -12.24 11.73
C ALA A 107 46.22 -13.68 11.60
N PHE A 108 46.20 -14.26 10.41
CA PHE A 108 46.73 -15.61 10.19
C PHE A 108 48.22 -15.71 10.50
N SER A 109 49.02 -14.74 10.06
CA SER A 109 50.46 -14.72 10.35
C SER A 109 50.75 -14.66 11.85
N TYR A 110 49.94 -13.92 12.62
CA TYR A 110 50.10 -13.86 14.07
C TYR A 110 49.67 -15.18 14.74
N PHE A 111 48.44 -15.65 14.47
CA PHE A 111 47.92 -16.89 15.07
C PHE A 111 48.63 -18.16 14.60
N SER A 112 49.42 -18.12 13.53
CA SER A 112 50.31 -19.22 13.14
C SER A 112 51.62 -19.26 13.92
N THR A 113 52.02 -18.15 14.55
CA THR A 113 53.27 -18.03 15.31
C THR A 113 53.05 -18.16 16.81
N VAL A 114 51.89 -17.73 17.31
CA VAL A 114 51.51 -17.82 18.72
C VAL A 114 50.33 -18.78 18.86
N TYR A 115 50.45 -19.76 19.75
CA TYR A 115 49.39 -20.73 19.99
C TYR A 115 48.25 -20.13 20.80
N TYR A 116 47.04 -20.20 20.22
CA TYR A 116 45.78 -19.96 20.93
C TYR A 116 44.83 -21.13 20.64
N PRO A 117 43.95 -21.49 21.59
CA PRO A 117 42.94 -22.50 21.35
C PRO A 117 42.02 -22.07 20.19
N PHE A 118 41.60 -23.04 19.38
CA PHE A 118 40.81 -22.81 18.16
C PHE A 118 39.57 -21.93 18.39
N THR A 119 38.91 -22.07 19.54
CA THR A 119 37.72 -21.29 19.89
C THR A 119 38.02 -19.80 20.05
N GLN A 120 39.18 -19.43 20.60
CA GLN A 120 39.60 -18.03 20.75
C GLN A 120 39.98 -17.43 19.41
N VAL A 121 40.72 -18.19 18.58
CA VAL A 121 41.04 -17.78 17.20
C VAL A 121 39.75 -17.55 16.41
N LEU A 122 38.82 -18.51 16.43
CA LEU A 122 37.53 -18.38 15.75
C LEU A 122 36.70 -17.20 16.28
N GLY A 123 36.74 -16.93 17.59
CA GLY A 123 36.10 -15.77 18.20
C GLY A 123 36.64 -14.45 17.66
N TYR A 124 37.98 -14.32 17.54
CA TYR A 124 38.60 -13.16 16.93
C TYR A 124 38.19 -12.98 15.47
N PHE A 125 38.28 -14.03 14.65
CA PHE A 125 37.90 -13.94 13.23
C PHE A 125 36.41 -13.61 13.06
N THR A 126 35.54 -14.22 13.86
CA THR A 126 34.09 -13.99 13.77
C THR A 126 33.75 -12.55 14.13
N THR A 127 34.14 -12.10 15.32
CA THR A 127 33.71 -10.79 15.86
C THR A 127 34.47 -9.61 15.25
N CYS A 128 35.78 -9.79 14.99
CA CYS A 128 36.64 -8.69 14.56
C CYS A 128 36.85 -8.66 13.04
N LEU A 129 36.75 -9.77 12.31
CA LEU A 129 37.02 -9.79 10.87
C LEU A 129 35.80 -10.09 10.00
N TRP A 130 34.87 -10.96 10.43
CA TRP A 130 33.83 -11.47 9.54
C TRP A 130 32.46 -10.84 9.76
N LEU A 131 32.09 -10.49 11.00
CA LEU A 131 30.74 -10.04 11.34
C LEU A 131 30.28 -8.83 10.50
N VAL A 132 31.13 -7.80 10.38
CA VAL A 132 30.81 -6.57 9.63
C VAL A 132 30.85 -6.79 8.12
N PRO A 133 31.92 -7.37 7.51
CA PRO A 133 31.92 -7.65 6.07
C PRO A 133 30.82 -8.61 5.63
N PHE A 134 30.48 -9.60 6.44
CA PHE A 134 29.36 -10.51 6.17
C PHE A 134 28.02 -9.76 6.16
N ALA A 135 27.81 -8.84 7.10
CA ALA A 135 26.61 -8.01 7.10
C ALA A 135 26.50 -7.11 5.85
N PHE A 136 27.63 -6.56 5.37
CA PHE A 136 27.66 -5.84 4.09
C PHE A 136 27.46 -6.75 2.89
N PHE A 137 28.01 -7.97 2.89
CA PHE A 137 27.82 -8.95 1.84
C PHE A 137 26.36 -9.36 1.67
N VAL A 138 25.67 -9.69 2.78
CA VAL A 138 24.22 -9.97 2.76
C VAL A 138 23.43 -8.75 2.28
N SER A 139 23.90 -7.54 2.57
CA SER A 139 23.27 -6.30 2.10
C SER A 139 23.50 -6.00 0.61
N LEU A 140 24.59 -6.49 0.00
CA LEU A 140 24.85 -6.33 -1.43
C LEU A 140 23.88 -7.15 -2.27
N SER A 141 23.63 -8.40 -1.87
CA SER A 141 22.67 -9.28 -2.57
C SER A 141 21.23 -8.76 -2.55
N ALA A 142 20.90 -7.85 -1.64
CA ALA A 142 19.58 -7.21 -1.55
C ALA A 142 19.42 -6.00 -2.51
N ASN A 143 20.51 -5.46 -3.09
CA ASN A 143 20.50 -4.16 -3.78
C ASN A 143 20.52 -4.25 -5.32
N ASP A 144 20.80 -5.41 -5.92
CA ASP A 144 21.00 -5.59 -7.38
C ASP A 144 19.72 -5.42 -8.24
N ASN A 145 18.58 -5.04 -7.65
CA ASN A 145 17.30 -4.84 -8.36
C ASN A 145 16.71 -3.42 -8.24
N VAL A 146 17.48 -2.42 -7.77
CA VAL A 146 16.99 -1.05 -7.57
C VAL A 146 17.65 -0.06 -8.53
N LEU A 147 16.86 0.52 -9.45
CA LEU A 147 17.32 1.59 -10.35
C LEU A 147 17.55 2.92 -9.58
N PRO A 148 18.53 3.75 -9.98
CA PRO A 148 18.86 4.99 -9.29
C PRO A 148 17.75 6.03 -9.50
N THR A 149 17.20 6.58 -8.42
CA THR A 149 16.30 7.75 -8.49
C THR A 149 17.00 8.97 -7.91
N VAL A 150 17.39 9.90 -8.78
CA VAL A 150 17.89 11.22 -8.38
C VAL A 150 16.74 11.96 -7.70
N ALA A 151 17.00 12.44 -6.48
CA ALA A 151 16.05 13.18 -5.66
C ALA A 151 15.83 14.59 -6.22
N GLU A 152 14.74 14.82 -6.96
CA GLU A 152 14.20 16.16 -7.14
C GLU A 152 13.19 16.47 -6.02
N THR A 153 13.53 17.47 -5.20
CA THR A 153 12.72 18.00 -4.10
C THR A 153 12.46 19.49 -4.35
N ARG A 154 11.39 19.83 -5.09
CA ARG A 154 10.66 21.12 -4.94
C ARG A 154 9.22 20.99 -5.46
N PRO A 155 8.19 21.40 -4.68
CA PRO A 155 6.90 21.79 -5.20
C PRO A 155 6.85 23.32 -5.33
N LEU A 156 6.91 23.83 -6.56
CA LEU A 156 6.44 25.20 -6.86
C LEU A 156 4.96 25.10 -7.23
N LEU A 157 4.15 26.03 -6.70
CA LEU A 157 2.72 26.28 -6.95
C LEU A 157 1.73 25.69 -5.92
N SER A 158 1.60 26.37 -4.78
CA SER A 158 0.49 26.19 -3.81
C SER A 158 -0.70 27.11 -4.07
N GLY A 159 -0.98 27.52 -5.32
CA GLY A 159 -1.95 28.59 -5.61
C GLY A 159 -2.98 28.35 -6.73
N GLN A 160 -3.06 27.17 -7.37
CA GLN A 160 -3.90 26.99 -8.58
C GLN A 160 -4.76 25.72 -8.64
N TYR A 161 -4.88 24.93 -7.57
CA TYR A 161 -5.43 23.57 -7.65
C TYR A 161 -6.89 23.37 -7.21
N GLN A 162 -7.72 24.42 -7.18
CA GLN A 162 -9.13 24.28 -6.77
C GLN A 162 -10.14 24.18 -7.93
N SER A 163 -9.72 24.14 -9.20
CA SER A 163 -10.65 24.43 -10.32
C SER A 163 -10.98 23.27 -11.28
N ILE A 164 -10.06 22.38 -11.66
CA ILE A 164 -10.28 21.59 -12.89
C ILE A 164 -11.37 20.50 -12.76
N GLN A 165 -11.40 19.74 -11.67
CA GLN A 165 -12.40 18.67 -11.51
C GLN A 165 -13.79 19.20 -11.13
N HIS A 166 -13.85 20.22 -10.27
CA HIS A 166 -15.11 20.89 -9.92
C HIS A 166 -15.74 21.56 -11.14
N GLN A 167 -14.94 22.22 -11.99
CA GLN A 167 -15.42 22.82 -13.23
C GLN A 167 -16.03 21.77 -14.19
N ASN A 168 -15.45 20.58 -14.29
CA ASN A 168 -15.99 19.51 -15.13
C ASN A 168 -17.32 18.97 -14.59
N TYR A 169 -17.46 18.83 -13.27
CA TYR A 169 -18.71 18.39 -12.67
C TYR A 169 -19.82 19.44 -12.80
N ASP A 170 -19.52 20.71 -12.49
CA ASP A 170 -20.49 21.80 -12.63
C ASP A 170 -20.93 21.98 -14.09
N LYS A 171 -20.03 21.74 -15.04
CA LYS A 171 -20.37 21.71 -16.46
C LYS A 171 -21.33 20.56 -16.77
N TRP A 172 -21.00 19.34 -16.36
CA TRP A 172 -21.86 18.17 -16.55
C TRP A 172 -23.24 18.37 -15.93
N LEU A 173 -23.32 18.97 -14.74
CA LEU A 173 -24.58 19.21 -14.04
C LEU A 173 -25.46 20.19 -14.81
N ARG A 174 -24.88 21.28 -15.34
CA ARG A 174 -25.60 22.24 -16.20
C ARG A 174 -26.05 21.62 -17.51
N GLU A 175 -25.20 20.81 -18.15
CA GLU A 175 -25.54 20.08 -19.37
C GLU A 175 -26.66 19.05 -19.13
N SER A 176 -26.74 18.51 -17.91
CA SER A 176 -27.84 17.64 -17.47
C SER A 176 -29.12 18.40 -17.13
N GLY A 177 -29.14 19.74 -17.22
CA GLY A 177 -30.30 20.58 -16.95
C GLY A 177 -30.49 20.97 -15.48
N PHE A 178 -29.48 20.78 -14.63
CA PHE A 178 -29.55 21.07 -13.20
C PHE A 178 -28.58 22.19 -12.78
N LYS A 179 -28.93 22.89 -11.69
CA LYS A 179 -28.10 23.93 -11.07
C LYS A 179 -28.14 23.75 -9.55
N ARG A 180 -26.97 23.88 -8.91
CA ARG A 180 -26.88 23.85 -7.44
C ARG A 180 -27.47 25.13 -6.84
N ILE A 181 -28.25 24.94 -5.79
CA ILE A 181 -28.75 26.01 -4.92
C ILE A 181 -28.39 25.65 -3.48
N HIS A 182 -28.06 26.66 -2.68
CA HIS A 182 -27.86 26.49 -1.25
C HIS A 182 -29.17 26.82 -0.55
N LEU A 183 -29.71 25.86 0.19
CA LEU A 183 -30.89 26.03 1.03
C LEU A 183 -30.49 25.73 2.48
N ALA A 184 -31.12 26.42 3.43
CA ALA A 184 -30.97 26.06 4.83
C ALA A 184 -31.57 24.66 5.05
N GLU A 185 -30.96 23.86 5.93
CA GLU A 185 -31.43 22.50 6.22
C GLU A 185 -32.88 22.48 6.73
N GLU A 186 -33.29 23.54 7.44
CA GLU A 186 -34.65 23.78 7.91
C GLU A 186 -35.64 23.95 6.75
N ASP A 187 -35.25 24.67 5.68
CA ASP A 187 -36.09 24.87 4.49
C ASP A 187 -36.28 23.56 3.70
N VAL A 188 -35.30 22.66 3.75
CA VAL A 188 -35.38 21.33 3.10
C VAL A 188 -36.23 20.38 3.93
N SER A 189 -36.14 20.48 5.26
CA SER A 189 -36.77 19.56 6.20
C SER A 189 -38.24 19.91 6.49
N PHE A 190 -38.58 21.21 6.48
CA PHE A 190 -39.91 21.71 6.82
C PHE A 190 -40.60 22.46 5.66
N GLY A 191 -39.86 22.84 4.62
CA GLY A 191 -40.40 23.57 3.46
C GLY A 191 -40.93 22.64 2.37
N SER A 192 -41.95 23.14 1.64
CA SER A 192 -42.48 22.49 0.43
C SER A 192 -41.72 22.98 -0.80
N VAL A 193 -40.42 22.65 -0.92
CA VAL A 193 -39.57 23.10 -2.02
C VAL A 193 -39.39 21.96 -3.03
N ASN A 194 -39.67 22.19 -4.32
CA ASN A 194 -39.49 21.19 -5.38
C ASN A 194 -38.01 21.07 -5.79
N VAL A 195 -37.21 20.40 -4.95
CA VAL A 195 -35.76 20.21 -5.12
C VAL A 195 -35.39 18.75 -4.95
N THR A 196 -34.36 18.31 -5.68
CA THR A 196 -33.83 16.95 -5.57
C THR A 196 -32.43 16.99 -4.96
N LEU A 197 -32.17 16.11 -4.00
CA LEU A 197 -30.84 15.98 -3.39
C LEU A 197 -29.84 15.47 -4.44
N GLU A 198 -28.63 16.04 -4.44
CA GLU A 198 -27.60 15.77 -5.47
C GLU A 198 -27.26 14.28 -5.58
N TYR A 199 -27.23 13.55 -4.45
CA TYR A 199 -26.97 12.11 -4.44
C TYR A 199 -28.11 11.29 -5.09
N LEU A 200 -29.37 11.72 -4.96
CA LEU A 200 -30.52 11.08 -5.61
C LEU A 200 -30.46 11.28 -7.12
N LEU A 201 -30.16 12.51 -7.56
CA LEU A 201 -29.93 12.81 -8.96
C LEU A 201 -28.80 11.95 -9.55
N LEU A 202 -27.67 11.87 -8.86
CA LEU A 202 -26.55 11.03 -9.28
C LEU A 202 -26.96 9.55 -9.36
N ARG A 203 -27.74 9.04 -8.39
CA ARG A 203 -28.23 7.66 -8.39
C ARG A 203 -29.12 7.35 -9.58
N GLU A 204 -29.95 8.31 -10.01
CA GLU A 204 -30.82 8.19 -11.18
C GLU A 204 -30.01 8.23 -12.49
N LYS A 205 -29.04 9.14 -12.59
CA LYS A 205 -28.27 9.37 -13.83
C LYS A 205 -27.11 8.42 -14.03
N VAL A 206 -26.59 7.79 -12.97
CA VAL A 206 -25.39 6.96 -13.01
C VAL A 206 -25.66 5.60 -12.36
N ASN A 207 -25.96 4.61 -13.20
CA ASN A 207 -26.29 3.27 -12.74
C ASN A 207 -25.03 2.43 -12.48
N VAL A 208 -24.82 2.05 -11.22
CA VAL A 208 -23.67 1.25 -10.78
C VAL A 208 -24.12 -0.16 -10.40
N LEU A 209 -23.58 -1.16 -11.11
CA LEU A 209 -23.64 -2.57 -10.74
C LEU A 209 -22.44 -2.93 -9.87
N CYS A 210 -22.71 -3.29 -8.62
CA CYS A 210 -21.70 -3.71 -7.66
C CYS A 210 -21.53 -5.24 -7.68
N VAL A 211 -20.30 -5.71 -7.91
CA VAL A 211 -19.93 -7.12 -7.93
C VAL A 211 -18.95 -7.38 -6.79
N VAL A 212 -19.38 -8.17 -5.80
CA VAL A 212 -18.63 -8.40 -4.57
C VAL A 212 -18.19 -9.85 -4.46
N PHE A 213 -16.88 -10.07 -4.42
CA PHE A 213 -16.30 -11.37 -4.14
C PHE A 213 -16.24 -11.62 -2.63
N THR A 214 -16.86 -12.71 -2.19
CA THR A 214 -17.01 -13.05 -0.78
C THR A 214 -16.57 -14.50 -0.49
N LYS A 215 -15.88 -14.66 0.64
CA LYS A 215 -15.55 -15.94 1.28
C LYS A 215 -16.18 -16.04 2.67
N ASN A 216 -16.59 -14.93 3.26
CA ASN A 216 -17.09 -14.82 4.62
C ASN A 216 -18.53 -14.28 4.62
N LYS A 217 -19.44 -15.12 5.10
CA LYS A 217 -20.88 -14.80 5.21
C LYS A 217 -21.17 -13.56 6.05
N LEU A 218 -20.45 -13.35 7.15
CA LEU A 218 -20.68 -12.18 8.03
C LEU A 218 -20.25 -10.88 7.34
N ARG A 219 -19.14 -10.88 6.60
CA ARG A 219 -18.71 -9.72 5.82
C ARG A 219 -19.65 -9.40 4.67
N ALA A 220 -20.09 -10.40 3.91
CA ALA A 220 -21.11 -10.18 2.88
C ALA A 220 -22.41 -9.61 3.47
N LYS A 221 -22.81 -10.06 4.67
CA LYS A 221 -23.97 -9.52 5.38
C LYS A 221 -23.76 -8.05 5.74
N ALA A 222 -22.57 -7.70 6.22
CA ALA A 222 -22.22 -6.32 6.55
C ALA A 222 -22.25 -5.42 5.31
N VAL A 223 -21.62 -5.85 4.20
CA VAL A 223 -21.67 -5.13 2.92
C VAL A 223 -23.11 -4.87 2.50
N LYS A 224 -23.97 -5.91 2.52
CA LYS A 224 -25.38 -5.79 2.11
C LYS A 224 -26.18 -4.78 2.94
N HIS A 225 -25.93 -4.67 4.25
CA HIS A 225 -26.67 -3.77 5.15
C HIS A 225 -26.00 -2.40 5.37
N THR A 226 -24.85 -2.15 4.74
CA THR A 226 -24.14 -0.86 4.79
C THR A 226 -24.01 -0.31 3.38
N TRP A 227 -22.79 -0.03 2.91
CA TRP A 227 -22.53 0.60 1.62
C TRP A 227 -23.13 -0.12 0.40
N GLY A 228 -23.34 -1.44 0.46
CA GLY A 228 -23.94 -2.21 -0.62
C GLY A 228 -25.40 -1.82 -0.92
N ALA A 229 -26.11 -1.24 0.05
CA ALA A 229 -27.47 -0.72 -0.13
C ALA A 229 -27.53 0.54 -1.02
N HIS A 230 -26.38 1.20 -1.20
CA HIS A 230 -26.25 2.43 -2.00
C HIS A 230 -26.02 2.13 -3.49
N CYS A 231 -25.77 0.88 -3.88
CA CYS A 231 -25.68 0.45 -5.28
C CYS A 231 -27.06 0.48 -5.99
N ASN A 232 -27.07 0.52 -7.33
CA ASN A 232 -28.32 0.33 -8.09
C ASN A 232 -28.68 -1.17 -8.10
N ASP A 233 -27.69 -2.00 -8.44
CA ASP A 233 -27.75 -3.46 -8.38
C ASP A 233 -26.52 -3.98 -7.64
N ILE A 234 -26.66 -5.08 -6.90
CA ILE A 234 -25.53 -5.73 -6.21
C ILE A 234 -25.59 -7.25 -6.36
N VAL A 235 -24.44 -7.85 -6.65
CA VAL A 235 -24.27 -9.30 -6.81
C VAL A 235 -23.09 -9.78 -5.97
N PHE A 236 -23.31 -10.90 -5.27
CA PHE A 236 -22.28 -11.55 -4.47
C PHE A 236 -21.86 -12.88 -5.09
N TYR A 237 -20.54 -13.12 -5.21
CA TYR A 237 -19.98 -14.39 -5.66
C TYR A 237 -19.15 -15.02 -4.55
N GLY A 238 -19.43 -16.29 -4.20
CA GLY A 238 -18.74 -16.98 -3.13
C GLY A 238 -18.98 -18.48 -3.07
N PRO A 239 -18.23 -19.22 -2.22
CA PRO A 239 -18.26 -20.69 -2.16
C PRO A 239 -19.48 -21.25 -1.43
N TYR A 240 -20.31 -20.39 -0.86
CA TYR A 240 -21.44 -20.75 -0.03
C TYR A 240 -22.74 -20.22 -0.63
N SER A 241 -23.84 -20.86 -0.26
CA SER A 241 -25.19 -20.35 -0.48
C SER A 241 -25.71 -19.75 0.82
N ASP A 242 -26.50 -18.70 0.72
CA ASP A 242 -27.18 -18.12 1.88
C ASP A 242 -28.64 -17.81 1.55
N ARG A 243 -29.52 -17.93 2.54
CA ARG A 243 -30.95 -17.67 2.36
C ARG A 243 -31.26 -16.17 2.33
N ASN A 244 -30.48 -15.36 3.06
CA ASN A 244 -30.73 -13.93 3.25
C ASN A 244 -29.90 -13.07 2.30
N ILE A 245 -28.79 -13.60 1.78
CA ILE A 245 -27.91 -12.96 0.82
C ILE A 245 -27.88 -13.86 -0.42
N PRO A 246 -28.37 -13.40 -1.58
CA PRO A 246 -28.34 -14.18 -2.82
C PRO A 246 -26.91 -14.27 -3.35
N VAL A 247 -26.07 -15.07 -2.69
CA VAL A 247 -24.70 -15.37 -3.12
C VAL A 247 -24.76 -16.44 -4.20
N ILE A 248 -24.25 -16.10 -5.38
CA ILE A 248 -24.12 -17.04 -6.48
C ILE A 248 -22.99 -18.00 -6.13
N LYS A 249 -23.37 -19.25 -5.83
CA LYS A 249 -22.42 -20.30 -5.41
C LYS A 249 -21.48 -20.63 -6.56
N ARG A 250 -20.24 -20.18 -6.44
CA ARG A 250 -19.11 -20.48 -7.33
C ARG A 250 -17.88 -20.62 -6.45
N ILE A 251 -17.00 -21.56 -6.74
CA ILE A 251 -15.71 -21.62 -6.05
C ILE A 251 -15.03 -20.27 -6.32
N PRO A 252 -14.70 -19.46 -5.29
CA PRO A 252 -13.97 -18.20 -5.43
C PRO A 252 -12.48 -18.52 -5.69
N SER A 253 -12.23 -19.41 -6.65
CA SER A 253 -10.95 -19.43 -7.33
C SER A 253 -11.05 -18.25 -8.30
N ILE A 254 -10.34 -17.17 -7.93
CA ILE A 254 -10.10 -15.92 -8.68
C ILE A 254 -9.29 -16.25 -9.96
N THR A 255 -9.64 -17.33 -10.64
CA THR A 255 -9.03 -17.68 -11.91
C THR A 255 -9.69 -16.82 -12.97
N GLN A 256 -8.89 -16.41 -13.92
CA GLN A 256 -9.33 -15.81 -15.16
C GLN A 256 -10.60 -16.44 -15.75
N SER A 257 -10.64 -17.77 -15.91
CA SER A 257 -11.73 -18.46 -16.60
C SER A 257 -13.05 -18.39 -15.83
N SER A 258 -12.97 -18.46 -14.49
CA SER A 258 -14.12 -18.28 -13.61
C SER A 258 -14.67 -16.87 -13.71
N PHE A 259 -13.80 -15.85 -13.63
CA PHE A 259 -14.19 -14.45 -13.78
C PHE A 259 -14.81 -14.16 -15.16
N CYS A 260 -14.21 -14.71 -16.24
CA CYS A 260 -14.73 -14.57 -17.60
C CYS A 260 -16.16 -15.11 -17.73
N ARG A 261 -16.43 -16.30 -17.19
CA ARG A 261 -17.79 -16.88 -17.19
C ARG A 261 -18.78 -16.03 -16.39
N GLN A 262 -18.36 -15.52 -15.24
CA GLN A 262 -19.19 -14.63 -14.42
C GLN A 262 -19.51 -13.33 -15.15
N LEU A 263 -18.56 -12.78 -15.91
CA LEU A 263 -18.78 -11.59 -16.73
C LEU A 263 -19.87 -11.83 -17.80
N LEU A 264 -19.89 -13.01 -18.42
CA LEU A 264 -20.95 -13.41 -19.35
C LEU A 264 -22.32 -13.50 -18.67
N GLU A 265 -22.38 -14.15 -17.50
CA GLU A 265 -23.62 -14.27 -16.71
C GLU A 265 -24.15 -12.87 -16.31
N LEU A 266 -23.27 -11.99 -15.83
CA LEU A 266 -23.61 -10.62 -15.44
C LEU A 266 -24.09 -9.79 -16.64
N TRP A 267 -23.44 -9.92 -17.79
CA TRP A 267 -23.82 -9.21 -19.00
C TRP A 267 -25.21 -9.63 -19.49
N GLN A 268 -25.50 -10.93 -19.51
CA GLN A 268 -26.82 -11.42 -19.90
C GLN A 268 -27.93 -10.85 -19.02
N LYS A 269 -27.68 -10.72 -17.71
CA LYS A 269 -28.69 -10.25 -16.76
C LYS A 269 -28.80 -8.73 -16.66
N TYR A 270 -27.68 -8.00 -16.67
CA TYR A 270 -27.65 -6.59 -16.29
C TYR A 270 -27.18 -5.64 -17.41
N SER A 271 -26.83 -6.11 -18.61
CA SER A 271 -26.32 -5.26 -19.70
C SER A 271 -27.18 -4.02 -20.01
N LYS A 272 -28.49 -4.08 -19.76
CA LYS A 272 -29.41 -2.96 -19.96
C LYS A 272 -29.52 -2.00 -18.78
N THR A 273 -29.20 -2.44 -17.55
CA THR A 273 -29.48 -1.67 -16.32
C THR A 273 -28.28 -0.91 -15.79
N PHE A 274 -27.04 -1.33 -16.09
CA PHE A 274 -25.84 -0.64 -15.60
C PHE A 274 -25.11 0.16 -16.68
N ASP A 275 -24.45 1.22 -16.22
CA ASP A 275 -23.51 2.04 -17.00
C ASP A 275 -22.07 1.80 -16.53
N TRP A 276 -21.92 1.53 -15.24
CA TRP A 276 -20.63 1.26 -14.60
C TRP A 276 -20.69 -0.04 -13.79
N MET A 277 -19.66 -0.88 -13.95
CA MET A 277 -19.49 -2.09 -13.16
C MET A 277 -18.38 -1.86 -12.14
N PHE A 278 -18.72 -1.93 -10.85
CA PHE A 278 -17.78 -1.81 -9.74
C PHE A 278 -17.51 -3.19 -9.14
N ILE A 279 -16.25 -3.62 -9.14
CA ILE A 279 -15.81 -4.95 -8.72
C ILE A 279 -14.91 -4.80 -7.49
N THR A 280 -15.21 -5.52 -6.41
CA THR A 280 -14.40 -5.46 -5.18
C THR A 280 -14.55 -6.73 -4.33
N TYR A 281 -13.86 -6.76 -3.18
CA TYR A 281 -13.98 -7.81 -2.16
C TYR A 281 -14.87 -7.39 -0.99
N GLU A 282 -15.34 -8.38 -0.24
CA GLU A 282 -16.05 -8.22 1.03
C GLU A 282 -15.30 -7.46 2.13
N THR A 283 -14.03 -7.09 1.92
CA THR A 283 -13.18 -6.37 2.88
C THR A 283 -13.06 -4.89 2.56
N THR A 284 -13.79 -4.40 1.57
CA THR A 284 -13.69 -3.02 1.10
C THR A 284 -15.00 -2.32 1.38
N TYR A 285 -14.93 -1.14 1.99
CA TYR A 285 -16.05 -0.21 2.13
C TYR A 285 -15.99 0.79 0.99
N ALA A 286 -17.10 1.01 0.29
CA ALA A 286 -17.14 1.89 -0.89
C ALA A 286 -18.18 3.00 -0.72
N ILE A 287 -17.81 4.23 -1.00
CA ILE A 287 -18.70 5.38 -0.97
C ILE A 287 -19.25 5.57 -2.39
N ILE A 288 -20.40 4.95 -2.68
CA ILE A 288 -20.93 4.85 -4.04
C ILE A 288 -21.34 6.23 -4.59
N GLU A 289 -21.74 7.16 -3.73
CA GLU A 289 -22.03 8.55 -4.09
C GLU A 289 -20.78 9.24 -4.66
N ASN A 290 -19.62 9.04 -4.03
CA ASN A 290 -18.35 9.57 -4.52
C ASN A 290 -17.93 8.90 -5.83
N LEU A 291 -18.23 7.60 -6.01
CA LEU A 291 -18.02 6.93 -7.29
C LEU A 291 -18.87 7.58 -8.39
N ARG A 292 -20.17 7.78 -8.15
CA ARG A 292 -21.08 8.42 -9.11
C ARG A 292 -20.65 9.83 -9.44
N PHE A 293 -20.31 10.61 -8.43
CA PHE A 293 -19.75 11.96 -8.60
C PHE A 293 -18.52 11.94 -9.51
N PHE A 294 -17.57 11.03 -9.27
CA PHE A 294 -16.36 10.90 -10.07
C PHE A 294 -16.63 10.50 -11.53
N VAL A 295 -17.50 9.51 -11.78
CA VAL A 295 -17.72 8.98 -13.13
C VAL A 295 -18.80 9.73 -13.91
N SER A 296 -19.59 10.59 -13.27
CA SER A 296 -20.61 11.42 -13.94
C SER A 296 -20.02 12.26 -15.07
N THR A 297 -18.80 12.77 -14.90
CA THR A 297 -18.10 13.57 -15.92
C THR A 297 -17.46 12.72 -17.04
N LEU A 298 -17.64 11.40 -17.03
CA LEU A 298 -17.04 10.46 -17.98
C LEU A 298 -18.13 9.78 -18.82
N ASN A 299 -17.81 9.47 -20.07
CA ASN A 299 -18.75 8.77 -20.95
C ASN A 299 -18.58 7.24 -20.80
N HIS A 300 -19.59 6.56 -20.27
CA HIS A 300 -19.59 5.10 -20.08
C HIS A 300 -19.52 4.31 -21.41
N SER A 301 -19.74 4.96 -22.55
CA SER A 301 -19.60 4.37 -23.90
C SER A 301 -18.16 4.42 -24.42
N GLN A 302 -17.26 5.08 -23.71
CA GLN A 302 -15.82 5.07 -23.98
C GLN A 302 -15.10 4.09 -23.06
N TYR A 303 -13.88 3.68 -23.43
CA TYR A 303 -13.10 2.75 -22.61
C TYR A 303 -12.53 3.43 -21.37
N HIS A 304 -13.08 3.08 -20.21
CA HIS A 304 -12.56 3.48 -18.89
C HIS A 304 -12.29 2.25 -18.02
N PHE A 305 -11.01 2.06 -17.69
CA PHE A 305 -10.53 1.08 -16.73
C PHE A 305 -9.97 1.84 -15.51
N LEU A 306 -10.76 1.94 -14.44
CA LEU A 306 -10.48 2.81 -13.29
C LEU A 306 -10.26 1.97 -12.03
N GLY A 307 -9.49 2.52 -11.09
CA GLY A 307 -9.19 1.91 -9.80
C GLY A 307 -7.85 2.42 -9.28
N ARG A 308 -7.21 1.65 -8.40
CA ARG A 308 -5.84 1.93 -7.96
C ARG A 308 -4.84 1.30 -8.93
N CYS A 309 -4.17 2.12 -9.73
CA CYS A 309 -3.20 1.67 -10.72
C CYS A 309 -1.86 1.25 -10.09
N VAL A 310 -1.44 0.01 -10.37
CA VAL A 310 -0.24 -0.63 -9.84
C VAL A 310 0.66 -1.07 -10.99
N LYS A 311 1.94 -0.70 -10.90
CA LYS A 311 3.03 -1.17 -11.76
C LYS A 311 3.35 -2.61 -11.43
N THR A 312 3.58 -3.38 -12.47
CA THR A 312 4.05 -4.76 -12.43
C THR A 312 5.28 -4.89 -13.30
N PHE A 313 6.33 -5.55 -12.79
CA PHE A 313 7.57 -5.73 -13.54
C PHE A 313 7.33 -6.57 -14.80
N ALA A 314 7.71 -6.06 -15.97
CA ALA A 314 7.55 -6.72 -17.27
C ALA A 314 6.10 -7.17 -17.61
N LYS A 315 5.08 -6.60 -16.95
CA LYS A 315 3.66 -6.83 -17.23
C LYS A 315 2.90 -5.50 -17.35
N PRO A 316 1.77 -5.44 -18.10
CA PRO A 316 0.95 -4.23 -18.15
C PRO A 316 0.47 -3.82 -16.76
N ALA A 317 0.42 -2.51 -16.50
CA ALA A 317 -0.13 -1.98 -15.25
C ALA A 317 -1.59 -2.44 -15.07
N LEU A 318 -1.96 -2.73 -13.81
CA LEU A 318 -3.28 -3.23 -13.45
C LEU A 318 -3.95 -2.34 -12.42
N ASN A 319 -5.27 -2.46 -12.28
CA ASN A 319 -5.97 -1.89 -11.13
C ASN A 319 -6.08 -2.94 -10.02
N ALA A 320 -5.63 -2.61 -8.81
CA ALA A 320 -5.63 -3.55 -7.69
C ALA A 320 -7.06 -3.89 -7.23
N PRO A 321 -7.44 -5.18 -7.18
CA PRO A 321 -8.81 -5.58 -6.87
C PRO A 321 -9.22 -5.31 -5.42
N GLU A 322 -8.27 -5.33 -4.47
CA GLU A 322 -8.51 -4.98 -3.07
C GLU A 322 -8.98 -3.54 -2.90
N SER A 323 -8.46 -2.65 -3.74
CA SER A 323 -8.84 -1.24 -3.79
C SER A 323 -10.13 -0.99 -4.57
N GLY A 324 -10.70 -2.01 -5.23
CA GLY A 324 -11.85 -1.88 -6.11
C GLY A 324 -11.48 -1.44 -7.53
N ILE A 325 -12.18 -2.02 -8.50
CA ILE A 325 -12.01 -1.79 -9.95
C ILE A 325 -13.34 -1.30 -10.51
N VAL A 326 -13.31 -0.27 -11.35
CA VAL A 326 -14.49 0.23 -12.06
C VAL A 326 -14.27 0.09 -13.56
N LEU A 327 -15.22 -0.57 -14.23
CA LEU A 327 -15.25 -0.73 -15.67
C LEU A 327 -16.44 0.03 -16.23
N SER A 328 -16.21 0.88 -17.25
CA SER A 328 -17.29 1.41 -18.08
C SER A 328 -18.01 0.29 -18.84
N LYS A 329 -19.29 0.50 -19.17
CA LYS A 329 -20.08 -0.39 -20.03
C LYS A 329 -19.37 -0.81 -21.31
N ALA A 330 -18.66 0.11 -21.97
CA ALA A 330 -17.89 -0.19 -23.19
C ALA A 330 -16.77 -1.21 -22.98
N VAL A 331 -16.07 -1.15 -21.84
CA VAL A 331 -15.02 -2.14 -21.50
C VAL A 331 -15.63 -3.51 -21.24
N VAL A 332 -16.76 -3.58 -20.52
CA VAL A 332 -17.46 -4.85 -20.29
C VAL A 332 -17.96 -5.45 -21.60
N ASN A 333 -18.57 -4.62 -22.47
CA ASN A 333 -19.00 -5.04 -23.81
C ASN A 333 -17.85 -5.61 -24.64
N TYR A 334 -16.69 -4.94 -24.64
CA TYR A 334 -15.48 -5.40 -25.32
C TYR A 334 -15.05 -6.80 -24.82
N LEU A 335 -14.98 -6.99 -23.51
CA LEU A 335 -14.57 -8.27 -22.91
C LEU A 335 -15.55 -9.40 -23.26
N VAL A 336 -16.86 -9.14 -23.16
CA VAL A 336 -17.91 -10.12 -23.47
C VAL A 336 -17.90 -10.50 -24.96
N ASN A 337 -17.71 -9.54 -25.86
CA ASN A 337 -17.61 -9.82 -27.29
C ASN A 337 -16.34 -10.62 -27.63
N LYS A 338 -15.23 -10.34 -26.94
CA LYS A 338 -13.96 -11.07 -27.11
C LYS A 338 -14.03 -12.50 -26.57
N PHE A 339 -14.76 -12.74 -25.49
CA PHE A 339 -14.93 -14.06 -24.87
C PHE A 339 -16.38 -14.51 -24.86
N ASN A 340 -17.01 -14.59 -26.04
CA ASN A 340 -18.45 -14.82 -26.21
C ASN A 340 -19.00 -16.20 -25.80
N SER A 341 -18.16 -17.11 -25.27
CA SER A 341 -18.58 -18.47 -24.93
C SER A 341 -17.77 -19.05 -23.77
N THR A 342 -18.34 -20.06 -23.10
CA THR A 342 -17.67 -20.81 -22.04
C THR A 342 -16.34 -21.41 -22.50
N GLN A 343 -16.26 -21.89 -23.74
CA GLN A 343 -15.05 -22.45 -24.33
C GLN A 343 -13.98 -21.37 -24.60
N ALA A 344 -14.39 -20.18 -25.03
CA ALA A 344 -13.48 -19.04 -25.15
C ALA A 344 -12.93 -18.62 -23.77
N CYS A 345 -13.76 -18.61 -22.74
CA CYS A 345 -13.34 -18.38 -21.36
C CYS A 345 -12.39 -19.47 -20.82
N GLU A 346 -12.54 -20.73 -21.21
CA GLU A 346 -11.61 -21.80 -20.84
C GLU A 346 -10.23 -21.60 -21.48
N LYS A 347 -10.21 -21.29 -22.79
CA LYS A 347 -8.98 -21.07 -23.56
C LYS A 347 -8.31 -19.72 -23.28
N SER A 348 -8.93 -18.87 -22.47
CA SER A 348 -8.44 -17.54 -22.18
C SER A 348 -7.02 -17.54 -21.57
N HIS A 349 -6.62 -18.59 -20.83
CA HIS A 349 -5.28 -18.75 -20.27
C HIS A 349 -4.16 -18.92 -21.32
N LEU A 350 -4.50 -19.39 -22.52
CA LEU A 350 -3.53 -19.53 -23.62
C LEU A 350 -3.14 -18.17 -24.19
N LYS A 351 -4.06 -17.19 -24.14
CA LYS A 351 -3.83 -15.82 -24.60
C LYS A 351 -2.97 -15.02 -23.63
N THR A 352 -2.92 -15.41 -22.38
CA THR A 352 -2.05 -14.81 -21.37
C THR A 352 -0.67 -15.47 -21.30
N GLY A 353 -0.33 -16.44 -22.15
CA GLY A 353 1.01 -17.07 -22.16
C GLY A 353 1.21 -18.19 -21.12
N GLY A 354 0.13 -18.78 -20.61
CA GLY A 354 0.18 -19.98 -19.76
C GLY A 354 0.31 -19.74 -18.25
N VAL A 355 -0.24 -20.71 -17.50
CA VAL A 355 -0.45 -20.82 -16.03
C VAL A 355 -1.38 -19.75 -15.41
N SER A 356 -2.52 -20.23 -14.91
CA SER A 356 -3.60 -19.55 -14.20
C SER A 356 -3.23 -18.20 -13.57
N ARG A 357 -3.61 -17.11 -14.25
CA ARG A 357 -3.49 -15.74 -13.71
C ARG A 357 -4.71 -15.38 -12.86
N LYS A 358 -4.46 -14.57 -11.83
CA LYS A 358 -5.51 -13.88 -11.07
C LYS A 358 -6.35 -12.99 -12.02
N PHE A 359 -7.61 -12.74 -11.69
CA PHE A 359 -8.52 -12.05 -12.62
C PHE A 359 -8.07 -10.62 -12.99
N ASP A 360 -7.40 -9.93 -12.07
CA ASP A 360 -6.85 -8.58 -12.24
C ASP A 360 -5.70 -8.56 -13.25
N GLU A 361 -4.79 -9.54 -13.17
CA GLU A 361 -3.77 -9.73 -14.21
C GLU A 361 -4.42 -10.05 -15.56
N PHE A 362 -5.42 -10.93 -15.59
CA PHE A 362 -6.16 -11.24 -16.82
C PHE A 362 -6.75 -9.99 -17.48
N LEU A 363 -7.45 -9.15 -16.70
CA LEU A 363 -8.01 -7.89 -17.18
C LEU A 363 -6.91 -7.00 -17.77
N ALA A 364 -5.80 -6.82 -17.05
CA ALA A 364 -4.72 -5.95 -17.49
C ALA A 364 -4.11 -6.39 -18.83
N TYR A 365 -3.84 -7.69 -19.02
CA TYR A 365 -3.29 -8.20 -20.28
C TYR A 365 -4.26 -8.05 -21.44
N VAL A 366 -5.50 -8.51 -21.27
CA VAL A 366 -6.50 -8.50 -22.36
C VAL A 366 -6.85 -7.09 -22.81
N LEU A 367 -6.93 -6.15 -21.87
CA LEU A 367 -7.23 -4.75 -22.16
C LEU A 367 -6.03 -4.04 -22.80
N ALA A 368 -4.80 -4.33 -22.33
CA ALA A 368 -3.58 -3.75 -22.90
C ALA A 368 -3.34 -4.16 -24.36
N GLU A 369 -3.76 -5.36 -24.80
CA GLU A 369 -3.71 -5.78 -26.21
C GLU A 369 -4.44 -4.81 -27.15
N ASN A 370 -5.40 -4.03 -26.64
CA ASN A 370 -6.15 -3.04 -27.41
C ASN A 370 -5.89 -1.60 -26.92
N GLY A 371 -4.75 -1.37 -26.27
CA GLY A 371 -4.37 -0.05 -25.75
C GLY A 371 -5.25 0.48 -24.61
N ILE A 372 -6.11 -0.36 -24.01
CA ILE A 372 -6.95 0.03 -22.88
C ILE A 372 -6.11 -0.15 -21.60
N LEU A 373 -5.57 0.96 -21.08
CA LEU A 373 -4.74 0.99 -19.88
C LEU A 373 -5.51 1.58 -18.68
N PRO A 374 -5.10 1.28 -17.43
CA PRO A 374 -5.63 1.97 -16.26
C PRO A 374 -5.50 3.50 -16.38
N LYS A 375 -6.57 4.23 -16.07
CA LYS A 375 -6.54 5.71 -16.05
C LYS A 375 -6.17 6.25 -14.67
N ASP A 376 -5.66 7.48 -14.63
CA ASP A 376 -5.40 8.19 -13.38
C ASP A 376 -6.71 8.47 -12.62
N THR A 377 -6.73 8.08 -11.35
CA THR A 377 -7.85 8.25 -10.42
C THR A 377 -7.46 9.08 -9.20
N ILE A 378 -6.30 9.72 -9.20
CA ILE A 378 -5.91 10.73 -8.22
C ILE A 378 -6.72 12.01 -8.46
N ASP A 379 -7.05 12.72 -7.38
CA ASP A 379 -7.76 13.98 -7.48
C ASP A 379 -6.84 15.15 -7.88
N SER A 380 -7.46 16.28 -8.19
CA SER A 380 -6.71 17.49 -8.56
C SER A 380 -5.73 17.95 -7.46
N LYS A 381 -5.95 17.59 -6.19
CA LYS A 381 -5.06 17.93 -5.07
C LYS A 381 -3.94 16.88 -4.85
N GLY A 382 -3.81 15.89 -5.73
CA GLY A 382 -2.83 14.82 -5.60
C GLY A 382 -3.19 13.77 -4.55
N LYS A 383 -4.48 13.66 -4.17
CA LYS A 383 -4.95 12.71 -3.15
C LYS A 383 -5.69 11.52 -3.76
N ALA A 384 -5.60 10.38 -3.09
CA ALA A 384 -6.12 9.11 -3.59
C ALA A 384 -7.64 8.99 -3.44
N ARG A 385 -8.31 8.54 -4.52
CA ARG A 385 -9.71 8.10 -4.44
C ARG A 385 -9.85 6.61 -4.11
N PHE A 386 -8.92 5.78 -4.58
CA PHE A 386 -8.90 4.34 -4.32
C PHE A 386 -7.70 4.00 -3.41
N LEU A 387 -7.96 3.70 -2.13
CA LEU A 387 -6.89 3.49 -1.16
C LEU A 387 -6.27 2.09 -1.29
N ALA A 388 -4.99 1.96 -0.90
CA ALA A 388 -4.27 0.69 -0.92
C ALA A 388 -4.41 -0.15 0.36
N PHE A 389 -4.70 0.52 1.48
CA PHE A 389 -4.73 -0.06 2.83
C PHE A 389 -5.86 0.58 3.62
N SER A 390 -6.09 0.11 4.85
CA SER A 390 -7.10 0.71 5.73
C SER A 390 -6.87 2.22 5.90
N LEU A 391 -7.96 2.95 6.12
CA LEU A 391 -7.92 4.40 6.24
C LEU A 391 -6.96 4.83 7.37
N GLU A 392 -6.98 4.13 8.51
CA GLU A 392 -6.12 4.41 9.66
C GLU A 392 -4.64 4.35 9.27
N ARG A 393 -4.27 3.39 8.42
CA ARG A 393 -2.90 3.22 7.94
C ARG A 393 -2.44 4.38 7.05
N HIS A 394 -3.35 4.96 6.26
CA HIS A 394 -3.02 6.09 5.38
C HIS A 394 -2.97 7.42 6.13
N ILE A 395 -3.90 7.65 7.06
CA ILE A 395 -4.02 8.94 7.76
C ILE A 395 -3.02 9.12 8.90
N HIS A 396 -2.47 8.02 9.45
CA HIS A 396 -1.46 8.05 10.50
C HIS A 396 -0.05 8.01 9.90
N PRO A 397 0.73 9.11 9.96
CA PRO A 397 2.09 9.13 9.41
C PRO A 397 2.98 8.07 10.04
N GLY A 398 3.72 7.32 9.23
CA GLY A 398 4.65 6.27 9.64
C GLY A 398 4.07 4.85 9.67
N LEU A 399 2.76 4.63 9.49
CA LEU A 399 2.19 3.28 9.45
C LEU A 399 2.35 2.58 8.10
N ILE A 400 2.56 3.35 7.01
CA ILE A 400 3.01 2.79 5.75
C ILE A 400 4.51 3.02 5.70
N SER A 401 5.28 1.98 6.06
CA SER A 401 6.73 1.99 5.92
C SER A 401 7.13 2.60 4.58
N ILE A 402 8.05 3.56 4.59
CA ILE A 402 8.61 4.19 3.38
C ILE A 402 9.22 3.17 2.41
N PHE A 403 9.55 1.97 2.88
CA PHE A 403 10.07 0.84 2.09
C PHE A 403 8.98 -0.10 1.57
N ASN A 404 7.73 0.11 1.96
CA ASN A 404 6.64 -0.73 1.48
C ASN A 404 6.57 -0.65 -0.05
N SER A 405 6.46 -1.82 -0.70
CA SER A 405 6.38 -1.91 -2.16
C SER A 405 5.24 -1.08 -2.74
N TYR A 406 4.21 -0.74 -1.95
CA TYR A 406 3.21 0.26 -2.26
C TYR A 406 3.79 1.53 -2.89
N TRP A 407 4.82 2.15 -2.30
CA TRP A 407 5.36 3.42 -2.80
C TRP A 407 6.02 3.28 -4.18
N ARG A 408 6.66 2.13 -4.45
CA ARG A 408 7.32 1.83 -5.74
C ARG A 408 6.32 1.37 -6.80
N ASN A 409 5.35 0.57 -6.38
CA ASN A 409 4.39 -0.09 -7.26
C ASN A 409 3.21 0.82 -7.58
N ASN A 410 2.88 1.82 -6.77
CA ASN A 410 1.80 2.74 -7.11
C ASN A 410 2.23 3.63 -8.28
N VAL A 411 1.43 3.67 -9.35
CA VAL A 411 1.77 4.48 -10.53
C VAL A 411 1.78 5.97 -10.20
N PHE A 412 0.83 6.40 -9.37
CA PHE A 412 0.66 7.79 -8.98
C PHE A 412 1.08 8.01 -7.53
N LYS A 413 1.89 9.04 -7.26
CA LYS A 413 2.41 9.32 -5.92
C LYS A 413 1.31 9.95 -5.05
N ILE A 414 1.20 9.48 -3.82
CA ILE A 414 0.25 9.98 -2.81
C ILE A 414 1.06 10.48 -1.61
N ARG A 415 0.55 11.45 -0.85
CA ARG A 415 1.20 11.93 0.39
C ARG A 415 0.79 11.05 1.57
N GLU A 416 1.64 10.87 2.57
CA GLU A 416 1.24 10.20 3.81
C GLU A 416 0.51 11.17 4.75
N GLY A 417 -0.24 10.62 5.71
CA GLY A 417 -0.94 11.38 6.74
C GLY A 417 -2.30 11.87 6.28
N ILE A 418 -2.89 12.82 7.01
CA ILE A 418 -4.27 13.30 6.76
C ILE A 418 -4.51 13.85 5.33
N ASN A 419 -3.44 14.15 4.58
CA ASN A 419 -3.51 14.63 3.20
C ASN A 419 -3.38 13.50 2.15
N CYS A 420 -3.37 12.23 2.54
CA CYS A 420 -3.32 11.07 1.65
C CYS A 420 -4.52 10.95 0.72
N CYS A 421 -5.67 11.32 1.25
CA CYS A 421 -6.92 10.71 0.86
C CYS A 421 -7.85 11.82 0.40
N SER A 422 -8.44 11.62 -0.77
CA SER A 422 -9.32 12.60 -1.37
C SER A 422 -10.47 12.91 -0.44
N ASP A 423 -10.91 14.16 -0.43
CA ASP A 423 -12.13 14.57 0.26
C ASP A 423 -13.36 13.83 -0.36
N TYR A 424 -13.20 13.33 -1.60
CA TYR A 424 -14.13 12.46 -2.32
C TYR A 424 -13.54 11.06 -2.55
N ALA A 425 -12.94 10.47 -1.51
CA ALA A 425 -12.45 9.09 -1.58
C ALA A 425 -13.59 8.10 -1.91
N ILE A 426 -13.30 7.09 -2.74
CA ILE A 426 -14.28 6.14 -3.24
C ILE A 426 -14.20 4.82 -2.49
N THR A 427 -13.00 4.30 -2.21
CA THR A 427 -12.84 2.99 -1.56
C THR A 427 -11.86 3.01 -0.39
N LEU A 428 -12.25 2.31 0.68
CA LEU A 428 -11.47 2.06 1.88
C LEU A 428 -11.33 0.54 2.03
N PRO A 429 -10.16 -0.06 1.70
CA PRO A 429 -9.95 -1.51 1.82
C PRO A 429 -9.58 -1.93 3.25
N SER A 430 -9.48 -3.25 3.46
CA SER A 430 -9.05 -3.86 4.73
C SER A 430 -9.92 -3.51 5.94
N VAL A 431 -11.24 -3.43 5.72
CA VAL A 431 -12.24 -3.04 6.71
C VAL A 431 -12.83 -4.27 7.39
N THR A 432 -12.93 -4.23 8.72
CA THR A 432 -13.60 -5.24 9.54
C THR A 432 -15.13 -5.05 9.51
N VAL A 433 -15.89 -6.07 9.94
CA VAL A 433 -17.36 -5.96 10.03
C VAL A 433 -17.77 -4.78 10.93
N ALA A 434 -17.11 -4.60 12.07
CA ALA A 434 -17.38 -3.50 12.98
C ALA A 434 -17.09 -2.14 12.32
N GLN A 435 -15.95 -2.01 11.63
CA GLN A 435 -15.61 -0.79 10.91
C GLN A 435 -16.60 -0.49 9.77
N MET A 436 -17.18 -1.49 9.09
CA MET A 436 -18.19 -1.24 8.05
C MET A 436 -19.42 -0.53 8.61
N TYR A 437 -19.96 -1.01 9.73
CA TYR A 437 -21.08 -0.35 10.40
C TYR A 437 -20.69 0.99 11.03
N LEU A 438 -19.46 1.09 11.55
CA LEU A 438 -18.93 2.36 12.06
C LEU A 438 -18.84 3.39 10.94
N TYR A 439 -18.29 3.05 9.78
CA TYR A 439 -18.21 3.95 8.63
C TYR A 439 -19.60 4.33 8.12
N GLU A 440 -20.54 3.39 8.05
CA GLU A 440 -21.94 3.69 7.72
C GLU A 440 -22.54 4.73 8.68
N TYR A 441 -22.34 4.52 9.99
CA TYR A 441 -22.81 5.44 11.01
C TYR A 441 -22.16 6.82 10.87
N LEU A 442 -20.82 6.88 10.76
CA LEU A 442 -20.08 8.13 10.68
C LEU A 442 -20.40 8.92 9.40
N LEU A 443 -20.71 8.26 8.28
CA LEU A 443 -20.92 8.90 6.99
C LEU A 443 -22.39 9.27 6.72
N TYR A 444 -23.35 8.45 7.18
CA TYR A 444 -24.76 8.58 6.79
C TYR A 444 -25.73 8.80 7.95
N HIS A 445 -25.29 8.69 9.20
CA HIS A 445 -26.17 8.81 10.38
C HIS A 445 -25.70 9.85 11.40
N LEU A 446 -24.39 9.97 11.61
CA LEU A 446 -23.82 10.92 12.54
C LEU A 446 -23.92 12.34 11.97
N SER A 447 -24.74 13.17 12.59
CA SER A 447 -24.78 14.60 12.33
C SER A 447 -24.06 15.32 13.45
N VAL A 448 -22.96 16.00 13.14
CA VAL A 448 -22.34 16.91 14.11
C VAL A 448 -23.06 18.25 14.03
N PHE A 449 -23.47 18.75 15.19
CA PHE A 449 -24.15 20.03 15.31
C PHE A 449 -23.40 21.13 14.55
N SER A 450 -24.03 21.70 13.53
CA SER A 450 -23.48 22.75 12.65
C SER A 450 -24.11 24.13 12.94
N ASN A 451 -25.29 24.16 13.58
CA ASN A 451 -26.11 25.36 13.82
C ASN A 451 -25.60 26.23 14.98
N SER A 452 -24.49 26.90 14.76
CA SER A 452 -24.31 28.23 15.35
C SER A 452 -24.25 29.24 14.21
N ASP A 453 -24.85 30.42 14.38
CA ASP A 453 -24.75 31.55 13.44
C ASP A 453 -23.30 32.00 13.14
N LYS A 454 -22.31 31.38 13.80
CA LYS A 454 -20.87 31.60 13.66
C LYS A 454 -20.10 30.41 13.06
N GLY A 455 -20.78 29.32 12.65
CA GLY A 455 -20.17 28.13 12.05
C GLY A 455 -19.19 27.36 12.95
N LEU A 456 -19.41 27.33 14.27
CA LEU A 456 -18.42 26.88 15.27
C LEU A 456 -18.54 25.42 15.72
N GLY A 457 -19.58 24.68 15.36
CA GLY A 457 -19.84 23.35 15.95
C GLY A 457 -18.82 22.25 15.61
N ASN A 458 -17.97 22.46 14.60
CA ASN A 458 -16.88 21.57 14.20
C ASN A 458 -15.53 22.27 14.05
N GLN A 459 -15.38 23.47 14.59
CA GLN A 459 -14.09 24.14 14.60
C GLN A 459 -13.26 23.59 15.75
N LYS A 460 -12.03 23.13 15.46
CA LYS A 460 -11.05 22.87 16.52
C LYS A 460 -10.96 24.12 17.39
N PRO A 461 -11.08 24.02 18.71
CA PRO A 461 -10.88 25.17 19.59
C PRO A 461 -9.52 25.80 19.25
N LYS A 462 -9.52 27.10 18.97
CA LYS A 462 -8.28 27.87 18.80
C LYS A 462 -7.60 27.92 20.17
N TYR A 463 -6.85 26.90 20.54
CA TYR A 463 -6.10 26.94 21.80
C TYR A 463 -5.04 28.04 21.71
N LEU A 464 -5.27 29.09 22.51
CA LEU A 464 -4.36 30.17 22.84
C LEU A 464 -3.15 29.60 23.62
N PHE A 465 -2.23 28.96 22.92
CA PHE A 465 -0.97 28.45 23.49
C PHE A 465 0.03 29.58 23.75
N LYS A 466 -0.34 30.58 24.57
CA LYS A 466 0.61 31.63 24.98
C LYS A 466 0.36 32.31 26.33
N LYS A 467 -0.47 31.76 27.23
CA LYS A 467 -0.70 32.42 28.54
C LYS A 467 -0.99 31.49 29.72
N ALA A 468 -0.47 30.27 29.72
CA ALA A 468 -0.66 29.31 30.82
C ALA A 468 0.68 28.89 31.46
N ILE A 469 1.58 29.85 31.69
CA ILE A 469 2.77 29.66 32.56
C ILE A 469 2.66 30.47 33.86
N ASP A 470 1.59 31.27 34.05
CA ASP A 470 1.56 32.26 35.14
C ASP A 470 0.21 32.34 35.89
N MET A 471 -0.51 31.23 36.03
CA MET A 471 -1.71 31.19 36.88
C MET A 471 -1.64 30.02 37.87
N SER A 472 -1.83 30.35 39.16
CA SER A 472 -1.85 29.41 40.26
C SER A 472 -2.92 28.35 40.08
N PHE A 473 -2.68 27.20 40.70
CA PHE A 473 -3.49 25.97 40.61
C PHE A 473 -4.95 26.12 41.09
N ASP A 474 -5.34 27.26 41.67
CA ASP A 474 -6.68 27.48 42.24
C ASP A 474 -7.74 28.00 41.24
N ASN A 475 -7.37 28.32 40.00
CA ASN A 475 -8.32 28.79 38.97
C ASN A 475 -8.70 27.72 37.92
N LEU A 476 -8.45 26.44 38.19
CA LEU A 476 -8.74 25.33 37.26
C LEU A 476 -10.22 24.89 37.20
N ILE A 477 -11.14 25.66 37.79
CA ILE A 477 -12.60 25.35 37.74
C ILE A 477 -13.30 25.96 36.51
N GLU A 478 -12.67 26.85 35.75
CA GLU A 478 -13.27 27.42 34.53
C GLU A 478 -12.64 26.86 33.23
N THR A 479 -12.69 25.54 33.03
CA THR A 479 -12.62 25.00 31.66
C THR A 479 -13.97 25.25 31.00
N GLY A 480 -14.08 26.37 30.27
CA GLY A 480 -15.30 26.85 29.62
C GLY A 480 -15.95 25.86 28.66
N THR A 481 -16.80 25.00 29.19
CA THR A 481 -17.99 24.51 28.49
C THR A 481 -18.97 25.66 28.31
N SER A 482 -19.61 25.73 27.15
CA SER A 482 -20.64 26.73 26.86
C SER A 482 -21.80 26.61 27.84
N ILE A 483 -21.98 27.60 28.72
CA ILE A 483 -23.17 27.72 29.57
C ILE A 483 -24.22 28.52 28.78
N VAL A 484 -25.37 27.90 28.52
CA VAL A 484 -26.54 28.57 27.94
C VAL A 484 -27.25 29.33 29.06
N LYS A 485 -27.45 30.64 28.91
CA LYS A 485 -28.31 31.42 29.81
C LYS A 485 -29.67 31.59 29.16
N LEU A 486 -30.70 31.02 29.80
CA LEU A 486 -32.11 31.27 29.47
C LEU A 486 -32.43 32.76 29.67
N TYR A 487 -33.13 33.35 28.70
CA TYR A 487 -34.01 34.50 28.91
C TYR A 487 -35.43 34.09 28.58
#